data_AF-A0A661GTE2-F1
#
_entry.id   AF-A0A661GTE2-F1
#
_cell.length_a   1.000
_cell.length_b   1.000
_cell.length_c   1.000
_cell.angle_alpha   90.00
_cell.angle_beta   90.00
_cell.angle_gamma   90.00
#
_symmetry.space_group_name_H-M   'P 1'
#
loop_
_entity.id
_entity.type
_entity.pdbx_description
1 polymer ?
#
loop_
_entity_poly.entity_id
_entity_poly.type
_entity_poly.pdbx_seq_one_letter_code
_entity_poly.pdbx_strand_id
1 'polypeptide(L)'
;MAIQILGGAGYTREYPVEQLYRDQRLNPIHEGAEAIHGLDLLGRKLSLYGGAGYQFFKEDIATDIASAKDLTLLKSLAEQLEKAVVLLEQTTQSLQQQMASDIDRGLANATVYLDMFGRVVGAWIWLKQGLVAEQALSKNPHESDEHFYRGKLQAASFYIEWELPAVEQYAELLETGNGVPFEMQDEWF
;
A
#
# COMPACT_ATOMS: atom_id res chain seq x y z
N MET A 1 -4.05 -13.63 -9.47
CA MET A 1 -5.11 -13.63 -10.51
C MET A 1 -4.70 -14.23 -11.86
N ALA A 2 -3.43 -14.19 -12.28
CA ALA A 2 -3.02 -14.67 -13.62
C ALA A 2 -3.42 -16.13 -13.92
N ILE A 3 -3.28 -17.05 -12.96
CA ILE A 3 -3.74 -18.45 -13.09
C ILE A 3 -5.25 -18.50 -13.37
N GLN A 4 -6.05 -17.72 -12.64
CA GLN A 4 -7.51 -17.72 -12.77
C GLN A 4 -7.97 -17.23 -14.15
N ILE A 5 -7.27 -16.28 -14.76
CA ILE A 5 -7.56 -15.79 -16.12
C ILE A 5 -7.42 -16.91 -17.15
N LEU A 6 -6.45 -17.82 -16.97
CA LEU A 6 -6.25 -18.99 -17.85
C LEU A 6 -7.10 -20.21 -17.45
N GLY A 7 -7.88 -20.12 -16.37
CA GLY A 7 -8.66 -21.24 -15.84
C GLY A 7 -7.81 -22.50 -15.61
N GLY A 8 -8.34 -23.67 -16.02
CA GLY A 8 -7.63 -24.94 -15.87
C GLY A 8 -6.27 -24.99 -16.57
N ALA A 9 -6.11 -24.28 -17.70
CA ALA A 9 -4.85 -24.21 -18.43
C ALA A 9 -3.75 -23.51 -17.61
N GLY A 10 -4.13 -22.52 -16.79
CA GLY A 10 -3.21 -21.86 -15.86
C GLY A 10 -2.67 -22.76 -14.74
N TYR A 11 -3.28 -23.93 -14.53
CA TYR A 11 -2.81 -24.93 -13.56
C TYR A 11 -1.94 -26.02 -14.20
N THR A 12 -1.63 -25.88 -15.49
CA THR A 12 -0.73 -26.78 -16.22
C THR A 12 0.68 -26.16 -16.30
N ARG A 13 1.68 -27.01 -16.55
CA ARG A 13 3.08 -26.56 -16.77
C ARG A 13 3.35 -26.04 -18.18
N GLU A 14 2.36 -26.06 -19.07
CA GLU A 14 2.48 -25.51 -20.42
C GLU A 14 2.55 -23.97 -20.40
N TYR A 15 1.90 -23.35 -19.41
CA TYR A 15 1.91 -21.91 -19.19
C TYR A 15 2.75 -21.55 -17.96
N PRO A 16 3.49 -20.42 -17.97
CA PRO A 16 4.45 -20.11 -16.91
C PRO A 16 3.81 -19.66 -15.59
N VAL A 17 2.50 -19.38 -15.57
CA VAL A 17 1.83 -18.74 -14.43
C VAL A 17 1.88 -19.58 -13.14
N GLU A 18 1.88 -20.91 -13.24
CA GLU A 18 2.04 -21.81 -12.09
C GLU A 18 3.45 -21.70 -11.48
N GLN A 19 4.46 -21.65 -12.36
CA GLN A 19 5.84 -21.53 -11.95
C GLN A 19 6.08 -20.17 -11.30
N LEU A 20 5.60 -19.09 -11.92
CA LEU A 20 5.68 -17.76 -11.34
C LEU A 20 5.05 -17.71 -9.95
N TYR A 21 3.90 -18.36 -9.74
CA TYR A 21 3.29 -18.43 -8.40
C TYR A 21 4.17 -19.17 -7.39
N ARG A 22 4.75 -20.32 -7.75
CA ARG A 22 5.67 -21.06 -6.88
C ARG A 22 6.92 -20.26 -6.55
N ASP A 23 7.52 -19.62 -7.55
CA ASP A 23 8.76 -18.87 -7.40
C ASP A 23 8.53 -17.61 -6.52
N GLN A 24 7.37 -16.94 -6.67
CA GLN A 24 7.01 -15.78 -5.84
C GLN A 24 6.64 -16.15 -4.40
N ARG A 25 6.30 -17.42 -4.09
CA ARG A 25 5.91 -17.83 -2.73
C ARG A 25 7.07 -17.72 -1.72
N LEU A 26 8.31 -17.74 -2.20
CA LEU A 26 9.51 -17.55 -1.39
C LEU A 26 9.65 -16.11 -0.86
N ASN A 27 9.17 -15.12 -1.61
CA ASN A 27 9.37 -13.70 -1.30
C ASN A 27 8.98 -13.29 0.12
N PRO A 28 7.78 -13.64 0.65
CA PRO A 28 7.41 -13.29 2.02
C PRO A 28 8.12 -14.11 3.13
N ILE A 29 9.02 -15.04 2.77
CA ILE A 29 9.72 -15.94 3.71
C ILE A 29 11.21 -15.60 3.82
N HIS A 30 11.90 -15.49 2.68
CA HIS A 30 13.35 -15.29 2.66
C HIS A 30 13.76 -13.85 3.01
N GLU A 31 14.97 -13.67 3.56
CA GLU A 31 15.55 -12.36 3.93
C GLU A 31 14.79 -11.57 5.01
N GLY A 32 13.89 -12.26 5.70
CA GLY A 32 13.00 -11.69 6.70
C GLY A 32 11.58 -12.14 6.40
N ALA A 33 10.95 -12.84 7.35
CA ALA A 33 9.54 -13.14 7.20
C ALA A 33 8.75 -11.83 7.19
N GLU A 34 7.63 -11.79 6.48
CA GLU A 34 6.74 -10.62 6.37
C GLU A 34 6.43 -9.96 7.72
N ALA A 35 6.18 -10.77 8.77
CA ALA A 35 5.96 -10.27 10.13
C ALA A 35 7.16 -9.49 10.70
N ILE A 36 8.39 -9.91 10.42
CA ILE A 36 9.61 -9.20 10.83
C ILE A 36 9.68 -7.83 10.15
N HIS A 37 9.27 -7.73 8.89
CA HIS A 37 9.23 -6.45 8.19
C HIS A 37 8.17 -5.50 8.77
N GLY A 38 7.02 -6.03 9.19
CA GLY A 38 5.99 -5.24 9.88
C GLY A 38 6.50 -4.69 11.21
N LEU A 39 7.09 -5.55 12.03
CA LEU A 39 7.72 -5.15 13.29
C LEU A 39 8.84 -4.12 13.08
N ASP A 40 9.67 -4.30 12.05
CA ASP A 40 10.75 -3.38 11.73
C ASP A 40 10.24 -2.00 11.31
N LEU A 41 9.25 -1.96 10.42
CA LEU A 41 8.65 -0.70 9.96
C LEU A 41 8.06 0.07 11.13
N LEU A 42 7.11 -0.53 11.85
CA LEU A 42 6.36 0.11 12.92
C LEU A 42 7.26 0.40 14.13
N GLY A 43 8.04 -0.58 14.57
CA GLY A 43 8.82 -0.50 15.80
C GLY A 43 10.15 0.24 15.68
N ARG A 44 10.71 0.38 14.46
CA ARG A 44 12.05 0.98 14.29
C ARG A 44 12.14 2.04 13.20
N LYS A 45 11.59 1.82 12.00
CA LYS A 45 11.84 2.72 10.85
C LYS A 45 11.15 4.06 10.98
N LEU A 46 9.94 4.09 11.53
CA LEU A 46 9.17 5.34 11.68
C LEU A 46 9.82 6.34 12.65
N SER A 47 10.53 5.85 13.67
CA SER A 47 11.18 6.69 14.69
C SER A 47 12.68 6.94 14.40
N LEU A 48 13.23 6.27 13.40
CA LEU A 48 14.65 6.36 13.06
C LEU A 48 15.06 7.80 12.73
N TYR A 49 16.20 8.24 13.26
CA TYR A 49 16.69 9.62 13.13
C TYR A 49 15.66 10.68 13.56
N GLY A 50 14.89 10.39 14.61
CA GLY A 50 13.83 11.28 15.09
C GLY A 50 12.63 11.37 14.16
N GLY A 51 12.43 10.36 13.31
CA GLY A 51 11.33 10.29 12.33
C GLY A 51 11.57 11.07 11.04
N ALA A 52 12.80 11.52 10.79
CA ALA A 52 13.14 12.30 9.59
C ALA A 52 12.74 11.59 8.28
N GLY A 53 12.93 10.27 8.19
CA GLY A 53 12.54 9.50 7.00
C GLY A 53 11.03 9.48 6.75
N TYR A 54 10.24 9.34 7.81
CA TYR A 54 8.77 9.39 7.70
C TYR A 54 8.29 10.82 7.38
N GLN A 55 8.95 11.83 7.93
CA GLN A 55 8.65 13.22 7.60
C GLN A 55 8.91 13.53 6.12
N PHE A 56 10.06 13.12 5.58
CA PHE A 56 10.33 13.26 4.14
C PHE A 56 9.32 12.53 3.27
N PHE A 57 8.94 11.31 3.64
CA PHE A 57 7.88 10.58 2.96
C PHE A 57 6.56 11.37 2.90
N LYS A 58 6.14 11.96 4.03
CA LYS A 58 4.92 12.79 4.10
C LYS A 58 5.00 14.06 3.24
N GLU A 59 6.17 14.70 3.20
CA GLU A 59 6.40 15.90 2.40
C GLU A 59 6.35 15.60 0.89
N ASP A 60 6.99 14.51 0.47
CA ASP A 60 7.02 14.07 -0.93
C ASP A 60 5.61 13.71 -1.43
N ILE A 61 4.86 12.91 -0.66
CA ILE A 61 3.49 12.54 -1.04
C ILE A 61 2.55 13.75 -1.08
N ALA A 62 2.67 14.68 -0.12
CA ALA A 62 1.88 15.91 -0.11
C ALA A 62 2.18 16.79 -1.33
N THR A 63 3.45 16.87 -1.75
CA THR A 63 3.88 17.63 -2.93
C THR A 63 3.28 17.07 -4.22
N ASP A 64 3.32 15.75 -4.38
CA ASP A 64 2.74 15.07 -5.55
C ASP A 64 1.19 15.17 -5.57
N ILE A 65 0.54 15.04 -4.40
CA ILE A 65 -0.91 15.25 -4.25
C ILE A 65 -1.30 16.67 -4.65
N ALA A 66 -0.58 17.69 -4.15
CA ALA A 66 -0.86 19.08 -4.48
C ALA A 66 -0.75 19.32 -6.00
N SER A 67 0.30 18.79 -6.62
CA SER A 67 0.49 18.87 -8.08
C SER A 67 -0.63 18.16 -8.85
N ALA A 68 -1.14 17.04 -8.34
CA ALA A 68 -2.20 16.28 -8.99
C ALA A 68 -3.57 16.93 -8.87
N LYS A 69 -3.81 17.74 -7.82
CA LYS A 69 -5.05 18.50 -7.64
C LYS A 69 -5.26 19.60 -8.68
N ASP A 70 -4.18 20.10 -9.28
CA ASP A 70 -4.23 21.08 -10.37
C ASP A 70 -4.60 20.44 -11.73
N LEU A 71 -4.57 19.12 -11.82
CA LEU A 71 -4.87 18.37 -13.03
C LEU A 71 -6.28 17.78 -12.98
N THR A 72 -7.04 17.94 -14.07
CA THR A 72 -8.49 17.68 -14.05
C THR A 72 -8.79 16.19 -13.91
N LEU A 73 -8.02 15.31 -14.56
CA LEU A 73 -8.27 13.87 -14.52
C LEU A 73 -7.81 13.24 -13.20
N LEU A 74 -6.83 13.85 -12.51
CA LEU A 74 -6.28 13.31 -11.27
C LEU A 74 -6.84 13.93 -10.00
N LYS A 75 -7.53 15.08 -10.08
CA LYS A 75 -7.97 15.82 -8.90
C LYS A 75 -8.73 14.94 -7.89
N SER A 76 -9.71 14.17 -8.34
CA SER A 76 -10.49 13.30 -7.44
C SER A 76 -9.65 12.15 -6.86
N LEU A 77 -8.71 11.60 -7.64
CA LEU A 77 -7.80 10.56 -7.18
C LEU A 77 -6.84 11.10 -6.11
N ALA A 78 -6.33 12.32 -6.31
CA ALA A 78 -5.46 13.00 -5.37
C ALA A 78 -6.16 13.28 -4.03
N GLU A 79 -7.42 13.71 -4.07
CA GLU A 79 -8.26 13.92 -2.87
C GLU A 79 -8.53 12.61 -2.11
N GLN A 80 -8.72 11.49 -2.81
CA GLN A 80 -8.88 10.18 -2.19
C GLN A 80 -7.58 9.69 -1.54
N LEU A 81 -6.44 9.84 -2.23
CA LEU A 81 -5.13 9.50 -1.66
C LEU A 81 -4.83 10.37 -0.44
N GLU A 82 -5.12 11.67 -0.48
CA GLU A 82 -4.91 12.55 0.67
C GLU A 82 -5.65 12.07 1.92
N LYS A 83 -6.92 11.65 1.78
CA LYS A 83 -7.69 11.05 2.88
C LYS A 83 -7.01 9.79 3.43
N ALA A 84 -6.53 8.91 2.55
CA ALA A 84 -5.84 7.69 2.96
C ALA A 84 -4.50 7.97 3.66
N VAL A 85 -3.78 9.02 3.25
CA VAL A 85 -2.54 9.46 3.93
C VAL A 85 -2.84 10.01 5.32
N VAL A 86 -3.90 10.83 5.46
CA VAL A 86 -4.34 11.32 6.78
C VAL A 86 -4.74 10.16 7.69
N LEU A 87 -5.47 9.18 7.16
CA LEU A 87 -5.84 7.98 7.90
C LEU A 87 -4.61 7.17 8.34
N LEU A 88 -3.65 6.95 7.43
CA LEU A 88 -2.38 6.29 7.77
C LEU A 88 -1.64 7.02 8.89
N GLU A 89 -1.60 8.35 8.86
CA GLU A 89 -0.98 9.15 9.90
C GLU A 89 -1.69 9.00 11.25
N GLN A 90 -3.02 9.04 11.27
CA GLN A 90 -3.83 8.83 12.48
C GLN A 90 -3.62 7.44 13.07
N THR A 91 -3.68 6.40 12.24
CA THR A 91 -3.45 5.01 12.66
C THR A 91 -2.01 4.83 13.18
N THR A 92 -1.02 5.44 12.51
CA THR A 92 0.38 5.41 12.96
C THR A 92 0.53 6.03 14.36
N GLN A 93 -0.10 7.18 14.61
CA GLN A 93 -0.06 7.84 15.92
C GLN A 93 -0.75 7.00 16.99
N SER A 94 -1.91 6.39 16.68
CA SER A 94 -2.62 5.49 17.58
C SER A 94 -1.74 4.29 17.98
N LEU A 95 -1.11 3.63 17.01
CA LEU A 95 -0.21 2.50 17.27
C LEU A 95 1.01 2.91 18.11
N GLN A 96 1.60 4.09 17.87
CA GLN A 96 2.68 4.61 18.70
C GLN A 96 2.24 4.83 20.17
N GLN A 97 1.01 5.28 20.41
CA GLN A 97 0.46 5.42 21.77
C GLN A 97 0.19 4.06 22.42
N GLN A 98 -0.31 3.09 21.65
CA GLN A 98 -0.50 1.73 22.11
C GLN A 98 0.85 1.10 22.52
N MET A 99 1.87 1.23 21.67
CA MET A 99 3.23 0.75 21.97
C MET A 99 3.87 1.43 23.18
N ALA A 100 3.59 2.71 23.41
CA ALA A 100 4.07 3.42 24.60
C ALA A 100 3.44 2.88 25.89
N SER A 101 2.26 2.26 25.79
CA SER A 101 1.56 1.65 26.92
C SER A 101 1.96 0.19 27.13
N ASP A 102 2.02 -0.58 26.05
CA ASP A 102 2.46 -1.97 26.00
C ASP A 102 3.06 -2.26 24.61
N ILE A 103 4.37 -2.47 24.58
CA ILE A 103 5.11 -2.62 23.33
C ILE A 103 4.69 -3.87 22.56
N ASP A 104 4.46 -4.99 23.25
CA ASP A 104 4.16 -6.27 22.62
C ASP A 104 2.74 -6.24 22.06
N ARG A 105 1.80 -5.68 22.82
CA ARG A 105 0.42 -5.49 22.36
C ARG A 105 0.32 -4.52 21.19
N GLY A 106 1.04 -3.40 21.24
CA GLY A 106 1.05 -2.41 20.14
C GLY A 106 1.67 -2.93 18.85
N LEU A 107 2.56 -3.93 18.94
CA LEU A 107 3.20 -4.57 17.80
C LEU A 107 2.48 -5.83 17.29
N ALA A 108 1.47 -6.33 18.00
CA ALA A 108 0.80 -7.60 17.70
C ALA A 108 0.24 -7.69 16.27
N ASN A 109 -0.23 -6.57 15.72
CA ASN A 109 -0.81 -6.50 14.38
C ASN A 109 0.07 -5.74 13.37
N ALA A 110 1.39 -5.67 13.59
CA ALA A 110 2.30 -4.88 12.77
C ALA A 110 2.33 -5.28 11.28
N THR A 111 2.01 -6.53 10.94
CA THR A 111 1.88 -6.97 9.54
C THR A 111 0.70 -6.30 8.82
N VAL A 112 -0.44 -6.13 9.49
CA VAL A 112 -1.60 -5.43 8.91
C VAL A 112 -1.26 -3.96 8.68
N TYR A 113 -0.48 -3.36 9.59
CA TYR A 113 0.04 -2.01 9.39
C TYR A 113 0.99 -1.92 8.18
N LEU A 114 1.86 -2.92 7.98
CA LEU A 114 2.73 -2.99 6.79
C LEU A 114 1.90 -3.02 5.50
N ASP A 115 0.83 -3.82 5.45
CA ASP A 115 -0.07 -3.90 4.30
C ASP A 115 -0.78 -2.56 4.04
N MET A 116 -1.30 -1.92 5.09
CA MET A 116 -1.92 -0.60 5.01
C MET A 116 -0.95 0.44 4.44
N PHE A 117 0.28 0.49 4.98
CA PHE A 117 1.32 1.39 4.52
C PHE A 117 1.67 1.12 3.04
N GLY A 118 1.82 -0.15 2.67
CA GLY A 118 2.11 -0.57 1.31
C GLY A 118 1.05 -0.15 0.30
N ARG A 119 -0.24 -0.22 0.67
CA ARG A 119 -1.35 0.26 -0.18
C ARG A 119 -1.29 1.77 -0.42
N VAL A 120 -1.03 2.56 0.61
CA VAL A 120 -0.87 4.02 0.47
C VAL A 120 0.32 4.36 -0.43
N VAL A 121 1.45 3.69 -0.26
CA VAL A 121 2.63 3.85 -1.13
C VAL A 121 2.30 3.44 -2.57
N GLY A 122 1.61 2.32 -2.78
CA GLY A 122 1.20 1.86 -4.11
C GLY A 122 0.31 2.88 -4.83
N ALA A 123 -0.66 3.45 -4.11
CA ALA A 123 -1.54 4.49 -4.63
C ALA A 123 -0.76 5.77 -4.99
N TRP A 124 0.21 6.16 -4.15
CA TRP A 124 1.09 7.28 -4.45
C TRP A 124 1.91 7.07 -5.73
N ILE A 125 2.54 5.90 -5.89
CA ILE A 125 3.29 5.58 -7.11
C ILE A 125 2.39 5.61 -8.36
N TRP A 126 1.14 5.15 -8.26
CA TRP A 126 0.17 5.28 -9.35
C TRP A 126 -0.20 6.73 -9.65
N LEU A 127 -0.40 7.57 -8.62
CA LEU A 127 -0.65 8.99 -8.79
C LEU A 127 0.53 9.69 -9.51
N LYS A 128 1.78 9.36 -9.14
CA LYS A 128 2.99 9.89 -9.82
C LYS A 128 3.04 9.52 -11.29
N GLN A 129 2.70 8.27 -11.62
CA GLN A 129 2.60 7.86 -13.03
C GLN A 129 1.47 8.59 -13.75
N GLY A 130 0.34 8.81 -13.07
CA GLY A 130 -0.79 9.60 -13.56
C GLY A 130 -0.40 11.03 -13.91
N LEU A 131 0.36 11.70 -13.03
CA LEU A 131 0.87 13.07 -13.26
C LEU A 131 1.60 13.18 -14.60
N VAL A 132 2.54 12.27 -14.83
CA VAL A 132 3.32 12.23 -16.07
C VAL A 132 2.42 11.91 -17.27
N ALA A 133 1.46 10.99 -17.11
CA ALA A 133 0.55 10.58 -18.18
C ALA A 133 -0.38 11.73 -18.63
N GLU A 134 -1.04 12.42 -17.71
CA GLU A 134 -1.93 13.54 -18.06
C GLU A 134 -1.15 14.71 -18.70
N GLN A 135 0.02 15.04 -18.16
CA GLN A 135 0.90 16.05 -18.76
C GLN A 135 1.36 15.65 -20.17
N ALA A 136 1.70 14.39 -20.40
CA ALA A 136 2.10 13.92 -21.72
C ALA A 136 0.96 13.96 -22.74
N LEU A 137 -0.27 13.63 -22.33
CA LEU A 137 -1.47 13.71 -23.18
C LEU A 137 -1.74 15.13 -23.67
N SER A 138 -1.45 16.16 -22.87
CA SER A 138 -1.60 17.57 -23.30
C SER A 138 -0.63 17.99 -24.41
N LYS A 139 0.39 17.19 -24.71
CA LYS A 139 1.41 17.47 -25.73
C LYS A 139 1.12 16.80 -27.08
N ASN A 140 -0.08 16.27 -27.28
CA ASN A 140 -0.51 15.54 -28.50
C ASN A 140 0.50 14.44 -28.91
N PRO A 141 0.69 13.41 -28.06
CA PRO A 141 1.66 12.35 -28.34
C PRO A 141 1.20 11.48 -29.52
N HIS A 142 2.09 10.59 -29.99
CA HIS A 142 1.72 9.58 -30.99
C HIS A 142 0.60 8.66 -30.47
N GLU A 143 -0.23 8.10 -31.35
CA GLU A 143 -1.42 7.30 -30.99
C GLU A 143 -1.10 6.15 -30.01
N SER A 144 -0.01 5.42 -30.25
CA SER A 144 0.45 4.35 -29.35
C SER A 144 0.74 4.83 -27.93
N ASP A 145 1.34 6.02 -27.81
CA ASP A 145 1.71 6.63 -26.54
C ASP A 145 0.46 7.19 -25.85
N GLU A 146 -0.48 7.74 -26.63
CA GLU A 146 -1.80 8.15 -26.13
C GLU A 146 -2.51 6.97 -25.44
N HIS A 147 -2.59 5.81 -26.10
CA HIS A 147 -3.19 4.61 -25.51
C HIS A 147 -2.46 4.15 -24.24
N PHE A 148 -1.13 4.20 -24.23
CA PHE A 148 -0.33 3.87 -23.05
C PHE A 148 -0.63 4.80 -21.87
N TYR A 149 -0.64 6.12 -22.08
CA TYR A 149 -0.92 7.10 -21.02
C TYR A 149 -2.35 6.99 -20.50
N ARG A 150 -3.34 6.77 -21.38
CA ARG A 150 -4.72 6.48 -20.96
C ARG A 150 -4.81 5.21 -20.13
N GLY A 151 -4.05 4.16 -20.49
CA GLY A 151 -3.93 2.94 -19.71
C GLY A 151 -3.34 3.18 -18.31
N LYS A 152 -2.33 4.05 -18.20
CA LYS A 152 -1.76 4.46 -16.89
C LYS A 152 -2.77 5.18 -16.01
N LEU A 153 -3.54 6.11 -16.58
CA LEU A 153 -4.61 6.80 -15.86
C LEU A 153 -5.69 5.82 -15.39
N GLN A 154 -6.11 4.89 -16.26
CA GLN A 154 -7.10 3.88 -15.89
C GLN A 154 -6.63 2.94 -14.77
N ALA A 155 -5.37 2.53 -14.80
CA ALA A 155 -4.79 1.71 -13.73
C ALA A 155 -4.66 2.48 -12.42
N ALA A 156 -4.34 3.78 -12.48
CA ALA A 156 -4.31 4.64 -11.30
C ALA A 156 -5.72 4.79 -10.69
N SER A 157 -6.75 5.03 -11.51
CA SER A 157 -8.14 5.03 -11.07
C SER A 157 -8.53 3.71 -10.43
N PHE A 158 -8.23 2.57 -11.07
CA PHE A 158 -8.51 1.26 -10.49
C PHE A 158 -7.85 1.12 -9.11
N TYR A 159 -6.56 1.39 -8.98
CA TYR A 159 -5.89 1.21 -7.70
C TYR A 159 -6.45 2.14 -6.60
N ILE A 160 -6.67 3.42 -6.91
CA ILE A 160 -7.09 4.41 -5.92
C ILE A 160 -8.58 4.27 -5.57
N GLU A 161 -9.45 3.95 -6.53
CA GLU A 161 -10.90 3.87 -6.30
C GLU A 161 -11.35 2.46 -5.86
N TRP A 162 -10.61 1.41 -6.22
CA TRP A 162 -10.98 0.02 -5.93
C TRP A 162 -10.12 -0.64 -4.84
N GLU A 163 -8.79 -0.51 -4.90
CA GLU A 163 -7.88 -1.21 -3.98
C GLU A 163 -7.57 -0.42 -2.70
N LEU A 164 -7.43 0.90 -2.81
CA LEU A 164 -7.07 1.76 -1.69
C LEU A 164 -8.15 1.81 -0.58
N PRO A 165 -9.47 1.79 -0.85
CA PRO A 165 -10.48 1.86 0.22
C PRO A 165 -10.35 0.75 1.29
N ALA A 166 -9.71 -0.38 0.98
CA ALA A 166 -9.43 -1.44 1.95
C ALA A 166 -8.62 -0.96 3.17
N VAL A 167 -7.87 0.15 3.06
CA VAL A 167 -7.11 0.74 4.18
C VAL A 167 -8.01 1.20 5.34
N GLU A 168 -9.29 1.50 5.08
CA GLU A 168 -10.25 1.87 6.12
C GLU A 168 -10.51 0.70 7.10
N GLN A 169 -10.63 -0.51 6.58
CA GLN A 169 -10.83 -1.71 7.40
C GLN A 169 -9.57 -2.04 8.23
N TYR A 170 -8.39 -1.81 7.66
CA TYR A 170 -7.14 -1.99 8.38
C TYR A 170 -6.99 -0.97 9.50
N ALA A 171 -7.29 0.30 9.23
CA ALA A 171 -7.26 1.36 10.24
C ALA A 171 -8.19 1.03 11.41
N GLU A 172 -9.43 0.62 11.15
CA GLU A 172 -10.38 0.21 12.20
C GLU A 172 -9.83 -0.92 13.08
N LEU A 173 -9.28 -1.97 12.47
CA LEU A 173 -8.68 -3.09 13.21
C LEU A 173 -7.49 -2.66 14.06
N LEU A 174 -6.63 -1.80 13.53
CA LEU A 174 -5.40 -1.34 14.19
C LEU A 174 -5.69 -0.33 15.31
N GLU A 175 -6.59 0.61 15.07
CA GLU A 175 -6.92 1.68 16.03
C GLU A 175 -7.71 1.17 17.23
N THR A 176 -8.52 0.11 17.06
CA THR A 176 -9.19 -0.56 18.17
C THR A 176 -8.24 -1.36 19.06
N GLY A 177 -6.97 -1.54 18.66
CA GLY A 177 -5.98 -2.31 19.41
C GLY A 177 -6.41 -3.77 19.57
N ASN A 178 -6.98 -4.36 18.51
CA ASN A 178 -7.56 -5.69 18.53
C ASN A 178 -6.54 -6.73 19.02
N GLY A 179 -6.77 -7.23 20.24
CA GLY A 179 -5.88 -8.16 20.93
C GLY A 179 -6.16 -9.63 20.62
N VAL A 180 -7.13 -9.98 19.77
CA VAL A 180 -7.55 -11.37 19.58
C VAL A 180 -6.39 -12.30 19.23
N PRO A 181 -5.47 -11.95 18.30
CA PRO A 181 -4.29 -12.79 18.04
C PRO A 181 -3.27 -12.79 19.20
N PHE A 182 -3.17 -11.70 19.95
CA PHE A 182 -2.22 -11.55 21.05
C PHE A 182 -2.65 -12.32 22.32
N GLU A 183 -3.95 -12.38 22.57
CA GLU A 183 -4.56 -13.01 23.74
C GLU A 183 -4.72 -14.53 23.59
N MET A 184 -4.26 -15.11 22.48
CA MET A 184 -4.30 -16.55 22.24
C MET A 184 -3.48 -17.32 23.29
N GLN A 185 -3.93 -18.52 23.63
CA GLN A 185 -3.22 -19.45 24.50
C GLN A 185 -2.88 -20.72 23.73
N ASP A 186 -1.68 -21.25 23.96
CA ASP A 186 -1.20 -22.46 23.30
C ASP A 186 -2.15 -23.65 23.58
N GLU A 187 -2.77 -23.72 24.75
CA GLU A 187 -3.69 -24.80 25.12
C GLU A 187 -5.01 -24.83 24.32
N TRP A 188 -5.31 -23.79 23.52
CA TRP A 188 -6.54 -23.71 22.72
C TRP A 188 -6.38 -24.26 21.30
N PHE A 189 -5.15 -24.51 20.83
CA PHE A 189 -4.80 -24.86 19.45
C PHE A 189 -3.89 -26.10 19.35
#